data_AF-G7I2D7-F1
#
_entry.id   AF-G7I2D7-F1
#
_cell.length_a   1.000
_cell.length_b   1.000
_cell.length_c   1.000
_cell.angle_alpha   90.00
_cell.angle_beta   90.00
_cell.angle_gamma   90.00
#
_symmetry.space_group_name_H-M   'P 1'
#
loop_
_entity.id
_entity.type
_entity.pdbx_description
1 polymer ?
#
loop_
_entity_poly.entity_id
_entity_poly.type
_entity_poly.pdbx_seq_one_letter_code
_entity_poly.pdbx_strand_id
1 'polypeptide(L)' 'MVHSSPLKAYWTFFLQTLWELDFAVMSVLKVNFHKSLLVGVNIPQNWLEEAANILYYKIGSTPFKYLGLSIGANPNRKDT' A
#
# COMPACT_ATOMS: atom_id res chain seq x y z
N MET A 1 -33.69 6.71 -16.77
CA MET A 1 -32.49 6.15 -17.44
C MET A 1 -31.70 7.30 -18.04
N VAL A 2 -30.70 7.81 -17.33
CA VAL A 2 -29.79 8.86 -17.86
C VAL A 2 -28.74 8.14 -18.69
N HIS A 3 -28.85 8.23 -20.01
CA HIS A 3 -27.87 7.65 -20.92
C HIS A 3 -26.62 8.54 -20.88
N SER A 4 -25.66 8.16 -20.04
CA SER A 4 -24.36 8.81 -19.95
C SER A 4 -23.70 8.83 -21.33
N SER A 5 -23.44 10.01 -21.88
CA SER A 5 -22.81 10.14 -23.19
C SER A 5 -21.44 9.45 -23.19
N PRO A 6 -21.12 8.60 -24.19
CA PRO A 6 -19.88 7.81 -24.21
C PRO A 6 -18.61 8.67 -24.13
N LEU A 7 -18.68 9.92 -24.60
CA LEU A 7 -17.58 10.89 -24.52
C LEU A 7 -17.16 11.22 -23.07
N LYS A 8 -18.11 11.26 -22.12
CA LYS A 8 -17.79 11.46 -20.70
C LYS A 8 -17.01 10.28 -20.14
N ALA A 9 -17.37 9.05 -20.54
CA ALA A 9 -16.68 7.84 -20.11
C ALA A 9 -15.22 7.82 -20.62
N TYR A 10 -15.00 8.15 -21.89
CA TYR A 10 -13.65 8.23 -22.47
C TYR A 10 -12.78 9.26 -21.75
N TRP A 11 -13.33 10.43 -21.45
CA TRP A 11 -12.59 11.46 -20.71
C TRP A 11 -12.28 11.00 -19.28
N THR A 12 -13.20 10.36 -18.57
CA THR A 12 -12.93 9.86 -17.22
C THR A 12 -11.85 8.77 -17.21
N PHE A 13 -11.88 7.83 -18.17
CA PHE A 13 -10.83 6.82 -18.27
C PHE A 13 -9.48 7.43 -18.63
N PHE A 14 -9.46 8.42 -19.52
CA PHE A 14 -8.24 9.11 -19.92
C PHE A 14 -7.60 9.89 -18.76
N LEU A 15 -8.40 10.62 -17.95
CA LEU A 15 -7.90 11.32 -16.76
C LEU A 15 -7.38 10.37 -15.69
N GLN A 16 -8.07 9.26 -15.46
CA GLN A 16 -7.65 8.21 -14.54
C GLN A 16 -6.28 7.66 -14.95
N THR A 17 -6.10 7.31 -16.22
CA THR A 17 -4.83 6.77 -16.74
C THR A 17 -3.71 7.80 -16.73
N LEU A 18 -4.00 9.07 -17.02
CA LEU A 18 -3.01 10.14 -16.98
C LEU A 18 -2.50 10.42 -15.56
N TRP A 19 -3.40 10.44 -14.57
CA TRP A 19 -3.05 10.65 -13.17
C TRP A 19 -2.10 9.57 -12.63
N GLU A 20 -2.37 8.30 -12.97
CA GLU A 20 -1.53 7.17 -12.56
C GLU A 20 -0.13 7.22 -13.22
N LEU A 21 -0.05 7.70 -14.46
CA LEU A 21 1.21 7.89 -15.17
C LEU A 21 2.06 9.01 -14.55
N ASP A 22 1.44 10.14 -14.17
CA ASP A 22 2.13 11.26 -13.51
C ASP A 22 2.78 10.85 -12.19
N PHE A 23 2.07 10.12 -11.33
CA PHE A 23 2.64 9.66 -10.05
C PHE A 23 3.85 8.73 -10.25
N ALA A 24 3.78 7.83 -11.23
CA ALA A 24 4.86 6.91 -11.56
C ALA A 24 6.10 7.63 -12.11
N VAL A 25 5.92 8.64 -12.97
CA VAL A 25 7.01 9.42 -13.56
C VAL A 25 7.62 10.40 -12.54
N MET A 26 6.79 11.06 -11.73
CA MET A 26 7.23 12.14 -10.85
C MET A 26 7.98 11.65 -9.61
N SER A 27 7.74 10.42 -9.15
CA SER A 27 8.40 9.92 -7.94
C SER A 27 9.86 9.54 -8.17
N VAL A 28 10.27 9.17 -9.39
CA VAL A 28 11.65 8.74 -9.79
C VAL A 28 12.37 7.91 -8.70
N LEU A 29 11.60 7.10 -7.95
CA LEU A 29 12.10 6.39 -6.78
C LEU A 29 11.84 4.90 -7.00
N LYS A 30 12.93 4.16 -7.19
CA LYS A 30 12.85 2.71 -7.27
C LYS A 30 12.62 2.15 -5.87
N VAL A 31 11.41 1.66 -5.62
CA VAL A 31 11.08 0.97 -4.37
C VAL A 31 11.94 -0.29 -4.23
N ASN A 32 12.49 -0.50 -3.04
CA ASN A 32 13.29 -1.69 -2.73
C ASN A 32 12.43 -2.73 -2.02
N PHE A 33 11.84 -3.64 -2.80
CA PHE A 33 11.00 -4.73 -2.31
C PHE A 33 11.69 -5.65 -1.30
N HIS A 34 13.02 -5.76 -1.32
CA HIS A 34 13.75 -6.59 -0.36
C HIS A 34 13.79 -5.98 1.05
N LYS A 35 13.68 -4.65 1.16
CA LYS A 35 13.67 -3.92 2.44
C LYS A 35 12.26 -3.51 2.89
N SER A 36 11.31 -3.47 1.96
CA SER A 36 9.91 -3.14 2.25
C SER A 36 9.20 -4.32 2.90
N LEU A 37 8.44 -4.03 3.96
CA LEU A 37 7.57 -4.97 4.66
C LEU A 37 6.14 -4.45 4.64
N LEU A 38 5.17 -5.32 4.34
CA LEU A 38 3.75 -5.02 4.45
C LEU A 38 3.24 -5.51 5.80
N VAL A 39 2.83 -4.59 6.67
CA VAL A 39 2.33 -4.90 8.01
C VAL A 39 0.85 -4.55 8.08
N GLY A 40 0.01 -5.53 8.40
CA GLY A 40 -1.41 -5.30 8.58
C GLY A 40 -1.75 -4.80 9.98
N VAL A 41 -2.55 -3.74 10.06
CA VAL A 41 -3.10 -3.23 11.32
C VAL A 41 -4.61 -3.33 11.26
N ASN A 42 -5.21 -4.16 12.13
CA ASN A 42 -6.65 -4.37 12.21
C ASN A 42 -7.30 -4.83 10.88
N ILE A 43 -6.56 -5.61 10.08
CA ILE A 43 -7.05 -6.19 8.83
C ILE A 43 -6.98 -7.71 8.91
N PRO A 44 -7.86 -8.44 8.21
CA PRO A 44 -7.83 -9.89 8.22
C PRO A 44 -6.61 -10.40 7.44
N GLN A 45 -6.01 -11.48 7.96
CA GLN A 45 -4.73 -12.01 7.49
C GLN A 45 -4.78 -12.44 6.00
N ASN A 46 -5.91 -12.98 5.56
CA ASN A 46 -6.13 -13.38 4.16
C ASN A 46 -5.99 -12.20 3.19
N TRP A 47 -6.51 -11.02 3.56
CA TRP A 47 -6.41 -9.83 2.74
C TRP A 47 -4.99 -9.25 2.74
N LEU A 48 -4.30 -9.31 3.89
CA LEU A 48 -2.90 -8.91 3.97
C LEU A 48 -2.01 -9.79 3.06
N GLU A 49 -2.27 -11.10 3.03
CA GLU A 49 -1.56 -12.05 2.16
C GLU A 49 -1.83 -11.79 0.67
N GLU A 50 -3.08 -11.54 0.31
CA GLU A 50 -3.46 -11.19 -1.06
C GLU A 50 -2.78 -9.88 -1.50
N ALA A 51 -2.82 -8.84 -0.66
CA ALA A 51 -2.17 -7.57 -0.93
C ALA A 51 -0.64 -7.71 -1.04
N ALA A 52 -0.01 -8.53 -0.19
CA ALA A 52 1.42 -8.78 -0.24
C ALA A 52 1.84 -9.47 -1.55
N ASN A 53 1.03 -10.42 -2.02
CA ASN A 53 1.28 -11.13 -3.29
C ASN A 53 1.13 -10.20 -4.50
N ILE A 54 0.09 -9.36 -4.55
CA ILE A 54 -0.13 -8.40 -5.63
C ILE A 54 1.03 -7.40 -5.74
N LEU A 55 1.55 -6.96 -4.59
CA LEU A 55 2.60 -5.94 -4.50
C LEU A 55 4.02 -6.51 -4.43
N TYR A 56 4.18 -7.85 -4.43
CA TYR A 56 5.45 -8.55 -4.25
C TYR A 56 6.22 -8.13 -2.98
N TYR A 57 5.49 -7.83 -1.89
CA TYR A 57 6.08 -7.46 -0.61
C TYR A 57 6.17 -8.65 0.35
N LYS A 58 7.15 -8.61 1.25
CA LYS A 58 7.22 -9.53 2.40
C LYS A 58 6.23 -9.08 3.46
N ILE A 59 5.49 -10.02 4.06
CA ILE A 59 4.60 -9.73 5.19
C ILE A 59 5.44 -9.53 6.45
N GLY A 60 5.21 -8.42 7.15
CA GLY A 60 5.79 -8.14 8.46
C GLY A 60 4.75 -8.27 9.58
N SER A 61 5.23 -8.27 10.83
CA SER A 61 4.39 -8.36 12.02
C SER A 61 4.78 -7.30 13.05
N THR A 62 3.84 -6.88 13.88
CA THR A 62 4.09 -6.00 15.02
C THR A 62 4.44 -6.81 16.27
N PRO A 63 5.40 -6.36 17.11
CA PRO A 63 6.13 -5.10 16.98
C PRO A 63 7.33 -5.19 16.02
N PHE A 64 7.65 -4.09 15.33
CA PHE A 64 8.84 -3.99 14.46
C PHE A 64 9.61 -2.68 14.70
N LYS A 65 10.89 -2.64 14.31
CA LYS A 65 11.73 -1.44 14.45
C LYS A 65 11.66 -0.58 13.20
N TYR A 66 11.37 0.71 13.39
CA TYR A 66 11.42 1.73 12.35
C TYR A 66 12.20 2.93 12.87
N LEU A 67 13.29 3.30 12.19
CA LEU A 67 14.19 4.40 12.60
C LEU A 67 14.68 4.29 14.05
N GLY A 68 14.89 3.05 14.53
CA GLY A 68 15.32 2.78 15.92
C GLY A 68 14.19 2.75 16.95
N LEU A 69 12.94 3.04 16.56
CA LEU A 69 11.77 3.02 17.43
C LEU A 69 10.96 1.72 17.23
N SER A 70 10.50 1.12 18.32
CA SER A 70 9.64 -0.07 18.29
C SER A 70 8.18 0.32 18.05
N ILE A 71 7.67 0.08 16.84
CA ILE A 71 6.27 0.33 16.48
C ILE A 71 5.42 -0.87 16.86
N GLY A 72 4.27 -0.62 17.50
CA GLY A 72 3.35 -1.66 17.99
C GLY A 72 3.82 -2.40 19.25
N ALA A 73 4.95 -2.00 19.84
CA ALA A 73 5.38 -2.52 21.13
C ALA A 73 4.50 -1.92 22.23
N ASN A 74 4.09 -2.74 23.20
CA ASN A 74 3.36 -2.26 24.38
C ASN A 74 4.36 -1.69 25.40
N PRO A 75 4.41 -0.37 25.62
CA PRO A 75 5.36 0.24 26.57
C PRO A 75 5.12 -0.18 28.02
N ASN A 76 3.95 -0.74 28.35
CA ASN A 76 3.62 -1.23 29.70
C ASN A 76 4.03 -2.69 29.94
N ARG A 77 4.47 -3.40 28.89
CA ARG A 77 4.91 -4.79 29.02
C ARG A 77 6.38 -4.78 29.43
N LYS A 78 6.65 -5.00 30.72
CA LYS A 78 8.01 -5.28 31.19
C LYS A 78 8.44 -6.59 30.55
N ASP A 79 9.61 -6.60 29.91
CA ASP A 79 10.26 -7.85 29.49
C ASP A 79 10.52 -8.64 30.78
N THR A 80 9.81 -9.76 30.93
CA THR A 80 10.07 -10.77 31.97
C THR A 80 11.16 -11.70 31.49
#